data_AF-A0A920PHN6-F1
#
_entry.id   AF-A0A920PHN6-F1
#
_cell.length_a   1.000
_cell.length_b   1.000
_cell.length_c   1.000
_cell.angle_alpha   90.00
_cell.angle_beta   90.00
_cell.angle_gamma   90.00
#
_symmetry.space_group_name_H-M   'P 1'
#
loop_
_entity.id
_entity.type
_entity.pdbx_description
1 polymer ?
#
loop_
_entity_poly.entity_id
_entity_poly.type
_entity_poly.pdbx_seq_one_letter_code
_entity_poly.pdbx_strand_id
1 'polypeptide(L)'
;MFEPVATGILGIDGPRFSAYASFYAGCSLDFEDFEVEGSPVLIMMGKADESMSIERCEWFKDKLEQFGVEVEMSVYDGAGHGWEQPYPQAFVPEAAITKDCLMLWTENNEVIEQNSGYSVDKPWGAFLAFSNCSTRDGYTMGLNEALKNSLG
;
A
#
# COMPACT_ATOMS: atom_id res chain seq x y z
N MET A 1 1.53 8.51 7.63
CA MET A 1 0.25 9.11 8.07
C MET A 1 0.04 10.46 7.41
N PHE A 2 -1.20 10.96 7.41
CA PHE A 2 -1.55 12.24 6.77
C PHE A 2 -1.30 13.46 7.68
N GLU A 3 -0.65 13.28 8.82
CA GLU A 3 -0.45 14.34 9.81
C GLU A 3 0.39 15.54 9.36
N PRO A 4 1.44 15.38 8.52
CA PRO A 4 2.09 16.54 7.92
C PRO A 4 1.12 17.37 7.07
N VAL A 5 0.20 16.72 6.35
CA VAL A 5 -0.82 17.39 5.53
C VAL A 5 -1.89 18.04 6.43
N ALA A 6 -2.38 17.32 7.44
CA ALA A 6 -3.36 17.83 8.40
C ALA A 6 -2.80 19.05 9.14
N THR A 7 -1.55 18.99 9.60
CA THR A 7 -0.87 20.12 10.24
C THR A 7 -0.70 21.30 9.29
N GLY A 8 -0.31 21.05 8.04
CA GLY A 8 -0.14 22.10 7.03
C GLY A 8 -1.44 22.83 6.64
N ILE A 9 -2.58 22.15 6.67
CA ILE A 9 -3.89 22.71 6.27
C ILE A 9 -4.70 23.21 7.46
N LEU A 10 -4.72 22.46 8.57
CA LEU A 10 -5.60 22.67 9.73
C LEU A 10 -4.87 23.26 10.94
N GLY A 11 -3.53 23.33 10.91
CA GLY A 11 -2.70 23.77 12.02
C GLY A 11 -2.38 22.67 13.04
N ILE A 12 -1.41 22.95 13.92
CA ILE A 12 -0.95 22.00 14.94
C ILE A 12 -2.04 21.66 15.99
N ASP A 13 -2.93 22.61 16.27
CA ASP A 13 -4.06 22.43 17.19
C ASP A 13 -5.37 22.06 16.47
N GLY A 14 -5.30 21.80 15.16
CA GLY A 14 -6.45 21.41 14.34
C GLY A 14 -6.99 20.01 14.69
N PRO A 15 -8.16 19.63 14.16
CA PRO A 15 -8.66 18.27 14.32
C PRO A 15 -7.71 17.26 13.68
N ARG A 16 -7.77 16.02 14.18
CA ARG A 16 -6.92 14.89 13.80
C ARG A 16 -7.76 13.71 13.38
N PHE A 17 -7.19 12.82 12.56
CA PHE A 17 -7.88 11.59 12.18
C PHE A 17 -8.02 10.69 13.42
N SER A 18 -9.18 10.05 13.58
CA SER A 18 -9.40 9.12 14.70
C SER A 18 -9.09 7.66 14.34
N ALA A 19 -8.99 7.35 13.05
CA ALA A 19 -8.66 6.04 12.50
C ALA A 19 -8.35 6.16 11.00
N TYR A 20 -7.72 5.13 10.44
CA TYR A 20 -7.53 4.99 9.00
C TYR A 20 -8.04 3.64 8.50
N ALA A 21 -8.62 3.64 7.30
CA ALA A 21 -8.96 2.43 6.55
C ALA A 21 -8.16 2.43 5.24
N SER A 22 -7.19 1.52 5.12
CA SER A 22 -6.28 1.42 4.00
C SER A 22 -6.65 0.22 3.13
N PHE A 23 -7.25 0.51 1.98
CA PHE A 23 -7.51 -0.48 0.93
C PHE A 23 -6.25 -0.65 0.10
N TYR A 24 -5.81 -1.89 -0.10
CA TYR A 24 -4.59 -2.20 -0.86
C TYR A 24 -3.41 -1.37 -0.37
N ALA A 25 -3.22 -1.38 0.96
CA ALA A 25 -2.24 -0.52 1.63
C ALA A 25 -0.90 -0.51 0.89
N GLY A 26 -0.29 0.66 0.73
CA GLY A 26 1.00 0.83 0.03
C GLY A 26 2.19 0.23 0.79
N CYS A 27 2.12 -1.05 1.16
CA CYS A 27 3.02 -1.72 2.09
C CYS A 27 4.45 -1.83 1.55
N SER A 28 4.65 -1.73 0.24
CA SER A 28 6.00 -1.68 -0.37
C SER A 28 6.70 -0.34 -0.19
N LEU A 29 5.99 0.71 0.24
CA LEU A 29 6.56 2.01 0.60
C LEU A 29 6.99 2.02 2.07
N ASP A 30 8.17 2.57 2.32
CA ASP A 30 8.68 2.86 3.64
C ASP A 30 9.26 4.29 3.70
N PHE A 31 9.50 4.76 4.92
CA PHE A 31 10.09 6.05 5.22
C PHE A 31 11.31 5.84 6.11
N GLU A 32 12.41 6.53 5.78
CA GLU A 32 13.61 6.59 6.62
C GLU A 32 13.28 7.28 7.95
N ASP A 33 12.58 8.41 7.88
CA ASP A 33 11.93 9.04 9.01
C ASP A 33 10.49 8.53 9.15
N PHE A 34 10.33 7.43 9.89
CA PHE A 34 9.04 6.78 10.07
C PHE A 34 8.29 7.36 11.28
N GLU A 35 7.37 8.29 11.02
CA GLU A 35 6.54 8.91 12.04
C GLU A 35 5.10 8.41 12.02
N VAL A 36 4.55 8.22 13.22
CA VAL A 36 3.13 7.91 13.45
C VAL A 36 2.53 8.77 14.56
N GLU A 37 1.25 9.12 14.47
CA GLU A 37 0.54 9.84 15.55
C GLU A 37 -0.31 8.93 16.45
N GLY A 38 -0.40 7.64 16.12
CA GLY A 38 -1.02 6.63 16.99
C GLY A 38 -2.47 6.27 16.68
N SER A 39 -3.11 6.87 15.66
CA SER A 39 -4.48 6.50 15.29
C SER A 39 -4.56 5.06 14.77
N PRO A 40 -5.58 4.27 15.15
CA PRO A 40 -5.72 2.88 14.70
C PRO A 40 -5.84 2.77 13.18
N VAL A 41 -5.31 1.69 12.62
CA VAL A 41 -5.30 1.42 11.18
C VAL A 41 -5.95 0.08 10.87
N LEU A 42 -6.92 0.08 9.95
CA LEU A 42 -7.45 -1.13 9.32
C LEU A 42 -6.84 -1.27 7.92
N ILE A 43 -6.05 -2.31 7.70
CA ILE A 43 -5.54 -2.73 6.39
C ILE A 43 -6.51 -3.74 5.79
N MET A 44 -6.90 -3.54 4.55
CA MET A 44 -7.77 -4.45 3.80
C MET A 44 -7.13 -4.82 2.48
N MET A 45 -7.10 -6.11 2.16
CA MET A 45 -6.63 -6.58 0.87
C MET A 45 -7.31 -7.88 0.41
N GLY A 46 -7.27 -8.15 -0.89
CA GLY A 46 -7.77 -9.39 -1.48
C GLY A 46 -6.69 -10.46 -1.50
N LYS A 47 -7.03 -11.69 -1.16
CA LYS A 47 -6.06 -12.81 -1.19
C LYS A 47 -5.70 -13.26 -2.60
N ALA A 48 -6.58 -13.01 -3.55
CA ALA A 48 -6.37 -13.28 -4.98
C ALA A 48 -5.82 -12.05 -5.72
N ASP A 49 -5.37 -11.01 -5.00
CA ASP A 49 -4.72 -9.85 -5.59
C ASP A 49 -3.22 -10.12 -5.79
N GLU A 50 -2.83 -10.50 -7.00
CA GLU A 50 -1.43 -10.77 -7.34
C GLU A 50 -0.58 -9.50 -7.44
N SER A 51 -1.20 -8.32 -7.44
CA SER A 51 -0.52 -7.02 -7.47
C SER A 51 -0.05 -6.54 -6.10
N MET A 52 -0.36 -7.30 -5.03
CA MET A 52 -0.01 -6.98 -3.65
C MET A 52 0.76 -8.12 -3.00
N SER A 53 1.54 -7.82 -1.96
CA SER A 53 2.26 -8.81 -1.17
C SER A 53 1.71 -8.84 0.25
N ILE A 54 1.06 -9.95 0.62
CA ILE A 54 0.53 -10.17 1.98
C ILE A 54 1.67 -10.10 2.99
N GLU A 55 2.78 -10.80 2.73
CA GLU A 55 3.96 -10.81 3.61
C GLU A 55 4.50 -9.39 3.83
N ARG A 56 4.53 -8.56 2.78
CA ARG A 56 4.98 -7.17 2.92
C ARG A 56 4.00 -6.33 3.74
N CYS A 57 2.70 -6.59 3.63
CA CYS A 57 1.70 -5.93 4.46
C CYS A 57 1.72 -6.41 5.91
N GLU A 58 2.05 -7.67 6.18
CA GLU A 58 2.33 -8.18 7.52
C GLU A 58 3.56 -7.47 8.12
N TRP A 59 4.64 -7.31 7.35
CA TRP A 59 5.79 -6.50 7.77
C TRP A 59 5.40 -5.06 8.11
N PHE A 60 4.53 -4.43 7.31
CA PHE A 60 4.11 -3.05 7.53
C PHE A 60 3.22 -2.93 8.78
N LYS A 61 2.32 -3.90 8.98
CA LYS A 61 1.54 -4.04 10.20
C LYS A 61 2.47 -4.14 11.42
N ASP A 62 3.44 -5.06 11.40
CA ASP A 62 4.37 -5.28 12.52
C ASP A 62 5.18 -4.01 12.81
N LYS A 63 5.57 -3.25 11.78
CA LYS A 63 6.26 -1.97 11.93
C LYS A 63 5.38 -0.94 12.63
N LEU A 64 4.12 -0.78 12.22
CA LEU A 64 3.17 0.13 12.86
C LEU A 64 2.93 -0.25 14.33
N GLU A 65 2.76 -1.54 14.62
CA GLU A 65 2.56 -2.04 15.99
C GLU A 65 3.78 -1.78 16.89
N GLN A 66 5.00 -1.88 16.36
CA GLN A 66 6.23 -1.50 17.08
C GLN A 66 6.26 -0.02 17.49
N PHE A 67 5.56 0.84 16.75
CA PHE A 67 5.39 2.26 17.07
C PHE A 67 4.12 2.56 17.88
N GLY A 68 3.47 1.52 18.42
CA GLY A 68 2.32 1.66 19.33
C GLY A 68 0.99 1.94 18.63
N VAL A 69 0.89 1.72 17.33
CA VAL A 69 -0.37 1.83 16.58
C VAL A 69 -1.15 0.52 16.69
N GLU A 70 -2.44 0.60 16.99
CA GLU A 70 -3.35 -0.55 16.88
C GLU A 70 -3.65 -0.83 15.40
N VAL A 71 -3.35 -2.04 14.93
CA VAL A 71 -3.51 -2.40 13.53
C VAL A 71 -4.32 -3.68 13.37
N GLU A 72 -5.40 -3.58 12.59
CA GLU A 72 -6.13 -4.74 12.08
C GLU A 72 -5.79 -4.98 10.62
N MET A 73 -5.70 -6.25 10.21
CA MET A 73 -5.50 -6.62 8.81
C MET A 73 -6.53 -7.66 8.40
N SER A 74 -7.33 -7.32 7.39
CA SER A 74 -8.36 -8.19 6.80
C SER A 74 -7.93 -8.63 5.41
N VAL A 75 -7.75 -9.93 5.24
CA VAL A 75 -7.40 -10.56 3.96
C VAL A 75 -8.60 -11.38 3.47
N TYR A 76 -9.21 -10.95 2.38
CA TYR A 76 -10.45 -11.55 1.89
C TYR A 76 -10.20 -12.68 0.89
N ASP A 77 -10.66 -13.89 1.20
CA ASP A 77 -10.53 -15.06 0.31
C ASP A 77 -11.25 -14.82 -1.04
N GLY A 78 -10.55 -15.11 -2.14
CA GLY A 78 -11.09 -15.02 -3.51
C GLY A 78 -11.18 -13.61 -4.12
N ALA A 79 -11.01 -12.56 -3.32
CA ALA A 79 -11.02 -11.17 -3.77
C ALA A 79 -9.70 -10.78 -4.44
N GLY A 80 -9.77 -10.15 -5.61
CA GLY A 80 -8.63 -9.52 -6.30
C GLY A 80 -8.47 -8.04 -5.96
N HIS A 81 -7.67 -7.32 -6.75
CA HIS A 81 -7.51 -5.87 -6.63
C HIS A 81 -8.83 -5.14 -6.94
N GLY A 82 -9.17 -4.06 -6.24
CA GLY A 82 -10.45 -3.38 -6.44
C GLY A 82 -11.69 -4.28 -6.26
N TRP A 83 -11.74 -5.17 -5.27
CA TRP A 83 -12.89 -6.05 -5.01
C TRP A 83 -14.20 -5.30 -4.71
N GLU A 84 -14.11 -4.02 -4.36
CA GLU A 84 -15.24 -3.12 -4.09
C GLU A 84 -15.75 -2.36 -5.33
N GLN A 85 -15.10 -2.53 -6.48
CA GLN A 85 -15.40 -1.80 -7.70
C GLN A 85 -16.78 -2.18 -8.28
N PRO A 86 -17.39 -1.36 -9.16
CA PRO A 86 -18.72 -1.64 -9.71
C PRO A 86 -18.73 -2.59 -10.91
N TYR A 87 -17.57 -3.03 -11.40
CA TYR A 87 -17.42 -3.92 -12.56
C TYR A 87 -16.95 -5.32 -12.11
N PRO A 88 -17.36 -6.42 -12.78
CA PRO A 88 -17.02 -7.78 -12.35
C PRO A 88 -15.51 -8.03 -12.26
N GLN A 89 -15.11 -8.83 -11.28
CA GLN A 89 -13.74 -9.32 -11.16
C GLN A 89 -13.31 -10.11 -12.40
N ALA A 90 -12.14 -9.79 -12.95
CA ALA A 90 -11.50 -10.52 -14.04
C ALA A 90 -9.97 -10.44 -13.92
N PHE A 91 -9.27 -11.43 -14.48
CA PHE A 91 -7.82 -11.35 -14.66
C PHE A 91 -7.48 -10.39 -15.79
N VAL A 92 -6.62 -9.41 -15.52
CA VAL A 92 -6.13 -8.44 -16.52
C VAL A 92 -4.70 -8.79 -16.90
N PRO A 93 -4.48 -9.43 -18.07
CA PRO A 93 -3.14 -9.79 -18.51
C PRO A 93 -2.32 -8.52 -18.78
N GLU A 94 -1.00 -8.61 -18.59
CA GLU A 94 -0.05 -7.52 -18.84
C GLU A 94 -0.25 -6.25 -18.00
N ALA A 95 -1.13 -6.29 -16.98
CA ALA A 95 -1.20 -5.24 -15.98
C ALA A 95 0.14 -5.19 -15.20
N ALA A 96 0.63 -3.97 -14.98
CA ALA A 96 1.90 -3.76 -14.31
C ALA A 96 1.79 -4.10 -12.82
N ILE A 97 2.76 -4.85 -12.30
CA ILE A 97 2.86 -5.23 -10.89
C ILE A 97 4.14 -4.61 -10.33
N THR A 98 4.02 -3.93 -9.19
CA THR A 98 5.13 -3.26 -8.50
C THR A 98 5.24 -3.67 -7.03
N LYS A 99 4.59 -4.76 -6.61
CA LYS A 99 4.61 -5.20 -5.20
C LYS A 99 6.01 -5.49 -4.66
N ASP A 100 6.93 -5.86 -5.54
CA ASP A 100 8.31 -6.20 -5.22
C ASP A 100 9.26 -4.99 -5.39
N CYS A 101 8.74 -3.83 -5.83
CA CYS A 101 9.46 -2.56 -5.82
C CYS A 101 9.39 -1.95 -4.42
N LEU A 102 10.41 -2.23 -3.60
CA LEU A 102 10.48 -1.74 -2.23
C LEU A 102 10.98 -0.30 -2.24
N MET A 103 10.10 0.66 -2.00
CA MET A 103 10.41 2.08 -2.09
C MET A 103 10.72 2.64 -0.71
N LEU A 104 11.84 3.34 -0.56
CA LEU A 104 12.18 4.08 0.66
C LEU A 104 12.17 5.57 0.35
N TRP A 105 11.32 6.32 1.05
CA TRP A 105 11.37 7.76 1.09
C TRP A 105 12.44 8.20 2.09
N THR A 106 13.49 8.83 1.58
CA THR A 106 14.63 9.28 2.39
C THR A 106 14.37 10.61 3.08
N GLU A 107 15.16 10.94 4.10
CA GLU A 107 15.11 12.26 4.78
C GLU A 107 15.35 13.44 3.81
N ASN A 108 16.05 13.18 2.69
CA ASN A 108 16.34 14.17 1.65
C ASN A 108 15.22 14.30 0.60
N ASN A 109 14.06 13.68 0.82
CA ASN A 109 12.94 13.62 -0.12
C ASN A 109 13.25 12.97 -1.47
N GLU A 110 14.23 12.07 -1.52
CA GLU A 110 14.39 11.14 -2.65
C GLU A 110 13.70 9.82 -2.34
N VAL A 111 13.08 9.21 -3.36
CA VAL A 111 12.52 7.85 -3.28
C VAL A 111 13.51 6.87 -3.92
N ILE A 112 14.04 5.95 -3.11
CA ILE A 112 15.02 4.94 -3.53
C ILE A 112 14.38 3.55 -3.56
N GLU A 113 14.45 2.86 -4.69
CA GLU A 113 14.09 1.45 -4.75
C GLU A 113 15.21 0.60 -4.12
N GLN A 114 14.88 -0.18 -3.10
CA GLN A 114 15.84 -0.77 -2.18
C GLN A 114 16.64 -1.93 -2.78
N ASN A 115 16.09 -2.67 -3.75
CA ASN A 115 16.81 -3.80 -4.35
C ASN A 115 17.88 -3.35 -5.34
N SER A 116 17.59 -2.29 -6.10
CA SER A 116 18.44 -1.75 -7.16
C SER A 116 19.30 -0.57 -6.71
N GLY A 117 18.90 0.13 -5.65
CA GLY A 117 19.56 1.33 -5.12
C GLY A 117 19.36 2.58 -5.97
N TYR A 118 18.51 2.54 -7.00
CA TYR A 118 18.25 3.69 -7.86
C TYR A 118 17.13 4.57 -7.32
N SER A 119 17.33 5.88 -7.44
CA SER A 119 16.26 6.86 -7.21
C SER A 119 15.23 6.82 -8.34
N VAL A 120 13.95 6.68 -7.98
CA VAL A 120 12.84 6.71 -8.95
C VAL A 120 12.40 8.13 -9.33
N ASP A 121 12.96 9.16 -8.70
CA ASP A 121 12.70 10.56 -9.07
C ASP A 121 13.50 11.00 -10.31
N LYS A 122 14.51 10.21 -10.70
CA LYS A 122 15.35 10.46 -11.87
C LYS A 122 14.87 9.55 -13.01
N PRO A 123 14.58 10.05 -14.22
CA PRO A 123 14.04 9.22 -15.30
C PRO A 123 14.86 7.95 -15.61
N TRP A 124 16.19 8.07 -15.59
CA TRP A 124 17.07 6.92 -15.80
C TRP A 124 17.10 5.96 -14.59
N GLY A 125 17.04 6.50 -13.37
CA GLY A 125 16.98 5.69 -12.16
C GLY A 125 15.65 4.94 -12.05
N ALA A 126 14.53 5.60 -12.36
CA ALA A 126 13.21 5.00 -12.45
C ALA A 126 13.19 3.85 -13.48
N PHE A 127 13.75 4.08 -14.68
CA PHE A 127 13.86 3.03 -15.68
C PHE A 127 14.61 1.82 -15.15
N LEU A 128 15.78 2.03 -14.53
CA LEU A 128 16.59 0.93 -13.99
C LEU A 128 15.88 0.20 -12.84
N ALA A 129 15.31 0.93 -11.88
CA ALA A 129 14.54 0.37 -10.77
C ALA A 129 13.35 -0.48 -11.27
N PHE A 130 12.45 0.11 -12.06
CA PHE A 130 11.25 -0.59 -12.52
C PHE A 130 11.57 -1.73 -13.49
N SER A 131 12.63 -1.63 -14.29
CA SER A 131 13.08 -2.75 -15.14
C SER A 131 13.54 -3.98 -14.34
N ASN A 132 13.86 -3.79 -13.05
CA ASN A 132 14.31 -4.86 -12.17
C ASN A 132 13.20 -5.38 -11.23
N CYS A 133 12.40 -4.48 -10.65
CA CYS A 133 11.45 -4.83 -9.59
C CYS A 133 10.00 -5.00 -10.07
N SER A 134 9.65 -4.54 -11.28
CA SER A 134 8.28 -4.63 -11.79
C SER A 134 8.10 -5.77 -12.79
N THR A 135 6.91 -6.35 -12.83
CA THR A 135 6.53 -7.34 -13.84
C THR A 135 5.27 -6.92 -14.58
N ARG A 136 4.94 -7.65 -15.64
CA ARG A 136 3.70 -7.50 -16.41
C ARG A 136 2.99 -8.85 -16.50
N ASP A 137 2.97 -9.59 -15.40
CA ASP A 137 2.33 -10.90 -15.38
C ASP A 137 0.80 -10.78 -15.38
N GLY A 138 0.28 -9.61 -14.99
CA GLY A 138 -1.15 -9.37 -14.85
C GLY A 138 -1.69 -9.81 -13.48
N TYR A 139 -2.83 -9.26 -13.11
CA TYR A 139 -3.48 -9.56 -11.84
C TYR A 139 -5.00 -9.51 -11.97
N THR A 140 -5.66 -10.15 -11.02
CA THR A 140 -7.10 -10.23 -10.88
C THR A 140 -7.62 -8.94 -10.27
N MET A 141 -8.59 -8.29 -10.91
CA MET A 141 -9.19 -7.07 -10.38
C MET A 141 -10.67 -6.91 -10.69
N GLY A 142 -11.39 -6.16 -9.86
CA GLY A 142 -12.82 -5.87 -9.97
C GLY A 142 -13.68 -6.55 -8.89
N LEU A 143 -14.98 -6.27 -8.93
CA LEU A 143 -16.00 -6.67 -7.96
C LEU A 143 -15.98 -8.16 -7.63
N ASN A 144 -15.77 -8.46 -6.34
CA ASN A 144 -16.00 -9.81 -5.83
C ASN A 144 -17.41 -9.93 -5.25
N GLU A 145 -18.35 -10.49 -6.03
CA GLU A 145 -19.75 -10.62 -5.61
C GLU A 145 -19.92 -11.55 -4.39
N ALA A 146 -19.09 -12.59 -4.26
CA ALA A 146 -19.15 -13.50 -3.12
C ALA A 146 -18.81 -12.77 -1.81
N LEU A 147 -17.74 -11.97 -1.82
CA LEU A 147 -17.35 -11.13 -0.69
C LEU A 147 -18.42 -10.09 -0.38
N LYS A 148 -18.92 -9.36 -1.39
CA LYS A 148 -19.98 -8.37 -1.23
C LYS A 148 -21.21 -8.96 -0.54
N ASN A 149 -21.62 -10.17 -0.91
CA ASN A 149 -22.76 -10.86 -0.29
C ASN A 149 -22.46 -11.40 1.12
N SER A 150 -21.19 -11.58 1.49
CA SER A 150 -20.79 -12.03 2.83
C SER A 150 -20.68 -10.90 3.86
N LEU A 151 -20.55 -9.65 3.39
CA LEU A 151 -20.44 -8.45 4.21
C LEU A 151 -21.78 -7.73 4.45
N GLY A 152 -22.85 -8.17 3.78
CA GLY A 152 -24.21 -7.60 3.88
C GLY A 152 -25.17 -8.52 4.64
#